data_AF-A0A1F7RWV2-F1
#
_entry.id   AF-A0A1F7RWV2-F1
#
_cell.length_a   1.000
_cell.length_b   1.000
_cell.length_c   1.000
_cell.angle_alpha   90.00
_cell.angle_beta   90.00
_cell.angle_gamma   90.00
#
_symmetry.space_group_name_H-M   'P 1'
#
loop_
_entity.id
_entity.type
_entity.pdbx_description
1 polymer ?
#
loop_
_entity_poly.entity_id
_entity_poly.type
_entity_poly.pdbx_seq_one_letter_code
_entity_poly.pdbx_strand_id
1 'polypeptide(L)' 'RNQLRETNQSIEAKDSEKLNQNFGKLKKIIDRAASNRIIHKNAAARYKSRLAKKIKALALAENKDTAFVI' A
#
# COMPACT_ATOMS: atom_id res chain seq x y z
N ARG A 1 -7.73 9.46 -9.19
CA ARG A 1 -7.00 10.04 -8.02
C ARG A 1 -7.53 9.53 -6.67
N ASN A 2 -8.80 9.12 -6.54
CA ASN A 2 -9.41 8.71 -5.26
C ASN A 2 -8.73 7.52 -4.55
N GLN A 3 -8.34 6.46 -5.28
CA GLN A 3 -7.79 5.26 -4.65
C GLN A 3 -6.46 5.48 -3.90
N LEU A 4 -5.66 6.48 -4.29
CA LEU A 4 -4.43 6.82 -3.55
C LEU A 4 -4.76 7.45 -2.19
N ARG A 5 -5.82 8.28 -2.13
CA ARG A 5 -6.32 8.87 -0.88
C ARG A 5 -6.94 7.80 0.00
N GLU A 6 -7.79 6.95 -0.56
CA GLU A 6 -8.39 5.81 0.16
C GLU A 6 -7.33 4.86 0.73
N THR A 7 -6.25 4.59 -0.01
CA THR A 7 -5.16 3.74 0.50
C THR A 7 -4.41 4.41 1.64
N ASN A 8 -4.16 5.73 1.56
CA ASN A 8 -3.54 6.47 2.67
C ASN A 8 -4.45 6.57 3.90
N GLN A 9 -5.76 6.79 3.71
CA GLN A 9 -6.74 6.77 4.78
C GLN A 9 -6.86 5.38 5.42
N SER A 10 -6.76 4.30 4.63
CA SER A 10 -6.76 2.93 5.15
C SER A 10 -5.48 2.63 5.97
N ILE A 11 -4.34 3.23 5.57
CA ILE A 11 -3.08 3.18 6.33
C ILE A 11 -3.22 3.90 7.68
N GLU A 12 -3.92 5.03 7.72
CA GLU A 12 -4.19 5.78 8.96
C GLU A 12 -5.19 5.06 9.88
N ALA A 13 -6.20 4.42 9.30
CA ALA A 13 -7.25 3.69 10.04
C ALA A 13 -6.80 2.32 10.59
N LYS A 14 -5.57 1.85 10.30
CA LYS A 14 -5.00 0.55 10.73
C LYS A 14 -5.86 -0.70 10.44
N ASP A 15 -6.81 -0.60 9.52
CA ASP A 15 -7.69 -1.71 9.14
C ASP A 15 -6.99 -2.60 8.10
N SER A 16 -6.39 -3.70 8.57
CA SER A 16 -5.50 -4.58 7.79
C SER A 16 -6.19 -5.26 6.60
N GLU A 17 -7.48 -5.60 6.72
CA GLU A 17 -8.26 -6.24 5.66
C GLU A 17 -8.58 -5.26 4.53
N LYS A 18 -9.08 -4.07 4.88
CA LYS A 18 -9.38 -3.01 3.90
C LYS A 18 -8.10 -2.53 3.22
N LEU A 19 -6.99 -2.49 3.94
CA LEU A 19 -5.68 -2.15 3.40
C LEU A 19 -5.26 -3.08 2.24
N ASN A 20 -5.36 -4.39 2.44
CA ASN A 20 -4.98 -5.37 1.43
C ASN A 20 -5.88 -5.31 0.18
N GLN A 21 -7.19 -5.15 0.38
CA GLN A 21 -8.15 -5.01 -0.72
C GLN A 21 -7.91 -3.72 -1.53
N ASN A 22 -7.74 -2.59 -0.84
CA ASN A 22 -7.52 -1.30 -1.48
C ASN A 22 -6.15 -1.24 -2.18
N PHE A 23 -5.11 -1.83 -1.57
CA PHE A 23 -3.79 -1.95 -2.19
C PHE A 23 -3.83 -2.79 -3.47
N GLY A 24 -4.58 -3.90 -3.48
CA GLY A 24 -4.79 -4.72 -4.68
C GLY A 24 -5.44 -3.95 -5.83
N LYS A 25 -6.48 -3.16 -5.54
CA LYS A 25 -7.12 -2.27 -6.53
C LYS A 25 -6.17 -1.19 -7.03
N LEU A 26 -5.44 -0.54 -6.13
CA LEU A 26 -4.48 0.51 -6.47
C LEU A 26 -3.35 -0.02 -7.36
N LYS A 27 -2.84 -1.23 -7.08
CA LYS A 27 -1.81 -1.88 -7.92
C LYS A 27 -2.26 -2.00 -9.37
N LYS A 28 -3.50 -2.47 -9.60
CA LYS A 28 -4.09 -2.59 -10.95
C LYS A 28 -4.17 -1.23 -11.65
N ILE A 29 -4.53 -0.16 -10.94
CA ILE A 29 -4.58 1.19 -11.53
C ILE A 29 -3.20 1.70 -11.88
N ILE A 30 -2.21 1.53 -11.00
CA ILE A 30 -0.83 1.95 -11.27
C ILE A 30 -0.27 1.21 -12.48
N ASP A 31 -0.53 -0.09 -12.61
CA ASP A 31 -0.05 -0.91 -13.73
C ASP A 31 -0.73 -0.51 -15.05
N ARG A 32 -2.04 -0.20 -15.01
CA ARG A 32 -2.75 0.36 -16.17
C ARG A 32 -2.21 1.74 -16.58
N ALA A 33 -1.93 2.61 -15.61
CA ALA A 33 -1.35 3.92 -15.88
C ALA A 33 0.07 3.84 -16.47
N ALA A 34 0.86 2.86 -16.05
CA ALA A 34 2.18 2.59 -16.61
C ALA A 34 2.10 2.04 -18.04
N SER A 35 1.15 1.13 -18.30
CA SER A 35 0.92 0.54 -19.62
C SER A 35 0.49 1.60 -20.64
N ASN A 36 -0.33 2.57 -20.22
CA ASN A 36 -0.78 3.69 -21.04
C ASN A 36 0.27 4.81 -21.16
N ARG A 37 1.51 4.60 -20.70
CA ARG A 37 2.62 5.59 -20.70
C ARG A 37 2.31 6.91 -19.98
N ILE A 38 1.27 6.94 -19.12
CA ILE A 38 0.92 8.12 -18.31
C ILE A 38 1.96 8.33 -17.21
N ILE A 39 2.51 7.24 -16.68
CA ILE A 39 3.62 7.24 -15.72
C ILE A 39 4.73 6.32 -16.22
N HIS A 40 5.99 6.71 -15.98
CA HIS A 40 7.13 5.86 -16.34
C HIS A 40 7.15 4.55 -15.52
N LYS A 41 7.61 3.46 -16.13
CA LYS A 41 7.69 2.12 -15.49
C LYS A 41 8.41 2.14 -14.13
N ASN A 42 9.48 2.92 -14.03
CA ASN A 42 10.24 3.06 -12.77
C ASN A 42 9.48 3.89 -11.74
N ALA A 43 8.71 4.92 -12.16
CA ALA A 43 7.88 5.68 -11.25
C ALA A 43 6.77 4.78 -10.66
N ALA A 44 6.10 4.00 -11.51
CA ALA A 44 5.11 3.00 -11.08
C ALA A 44 5.70 1.99 -10.07
N ALA A 45 6.90 1.47 -10.35
CA ALA A 45 7.61 0.56 -9.45
C ALA A 45 7.95 1.22 -8.10
N ARG A 46 8.43 2.48 -8.12
CA ARG A 46 8.72 3.27 -6.91
C ARG A 46 7.46 3.47 -6.07
N TYR A 47 6.33 3.82 -6.68
CA TYR A 47 5.05 3.97 -5.96
C TYR A 47 4.62 2.67 -5.28
N LYS A 48 4.66 1.54 -6.01
CA LYS A 48 4.34 0.21 -5.45
C LYS A 48 5.25 -0.16 -4.28
N SER A 49 6.56 0.03 -4.44
CA SER A 49 7.55 -0.27 -3.40
C SER A 49 7.35 0.58 -2.14
N ARG A 50 7.14 1.89 -2.30
CA ARG A 50 6.91 2.82 -1.18
C ARG A 50 5.69 2.42 -0.35
N LEU A 51 4.58 2.10 -1.00
CA LEU A 51 3.35 1.70 -0.32
C LEU A 51 3.50 0.34 0.36
N ALA A 52 4.09 -0.65 -0.32
CA ALA A 52 4.35 -1.95 0.28
C ALA A 52 5.23 -1.85 1.54
N LYS A 53 6.24 -0.96 1.55
CA LYS A 53 7.05 -0.70 2.75
C LYS A 53 6.23 -0.14 3.90
N LYS A 54 5.31 0.80 3.64
CA LYS A 54 4.42 1.36 4.68
C LYS A 54 3.52 0.29 5.28
N ILE A 55 2.91 -0.55 4.44
CA ILE A 55 2.02 -1.64 4.89
C ILE A 55 2.81 -2.67 5.73
N LYS A 56 3.99 -3.06 5.26
CA LYS A 56 4.87 -3.97 6.02
C LYS A 56 5.33 -3.36 7.34
N ALA A 57 5.62 -2.06 7.38
CA ALA A 57 6.02 -1.38 8.61
C ALA A 57 4.88 -1.37 9.64
N LEU A 58 3.64 -1.15 9.20
CA LEU A 58 2.46 -1.27 10.07
C LEU A 58 2.28 -2.70 10.60
N ALA A 59 2.34 -3.70 9.72
CA ALA A 59 2.24 -5.10 10.13
C ALA A 59 3.39 -5.53 11.07
N LEU A 60 4.60 -5.00 10.85
CA LEU A 60 5.74 -5.28 11.74
C LEU A 60 5.57 -4.61 13.10
N ALA A 61 4.98 -3.42 13.16
CA ALA A 61 4.68 -2.75 14.43
C ALA A 61 3.70 -3.58 15.28
N GLU A 62 2.62 -4.09 14.68
CA GLU A 62 1.65 -4.96 15.38
C GLU A 62 2.30 -6.25 15.92
N ASN A 63 3.22 -6.85 15.17
CA ASN A 63 3.90 -8.10 15.58
C ASN A 63 4.94 -7.91 16.70
N LYS A 64 5.41 -6.68 16.97
CA LYS A 64 6.37 -6.43 18.05
C LYS A 64 5.68 -6.32 19.42
N ASP A 65 4.43 -5.85 19.44
CA ASP A 65 3.65 -5.73 20.67
C ASP A 65 3.25 -7.11 21.24
N THR A 66 3.03 -8.11 20.37
CA THR A 66 2.73 -9.49 20.77
C THR A 66 3.95 -10.29 21.19
N ALA A 67 5.15 -9.91 20.73
CA ALA A 67 6.40 -10.63 21.01
C ALA A 67 7.03 -10.31 22.38
N PHE A 68 6.53 -9.31 23.12
CA PHE A 68 7.05 -8.92 24.43
C PHE A 68 6.36 -9.64 25.63
N VAL A 69 5.42 -10.56 25.37
CA VAL A 69 4.58 -11.20 26.42
C VAL A 69 4.91 -12.69 26.65
N ILE A 70 6.15 -13.12 26.44
CA ILE A 70 6.62 -14.44 26.90
C ILE A 70 7.88 -14.27 27.74
#